data_AF-A0A959EPE9-F1
#
_entry.id   AF-A0A959EPE9-F1
#
_cell.length_a   1.000
_cell.length_b   1.000
_cell.length_c   1.000
_cell.angle_alpha   90.00
_cell.angle_beta   90.00
_cell.angle_gamma   90.00
#
_symmetry.space_group_name_H-M   'P 1'
#
loop_
_entity.id
_entity.type
_entity.pdbx_description
1 polymer ?
#
loop_
_entity_poly.entity_id
_entity_poly.type
_entity_poly.pdbx_seq_one_letter_code
_entity_poly.pdbx_strand_id
1 'polypeptide(L)'
;LLPSFIQTNTYFIGEEHTVPVISIAGNTLQQLLNGQQSNPVGSFEYFRDGQLIDEAVGQYNKHGNDSWAYGQRGIDYITRDQYGYNNEIKDKIFETTDRDGFQRLILKAAANDNYPF
;
A
#
# COMPACT_ATOMS: atom_id res chain seq x y z
N LEU A 1 -6.13 -20.39 -21.77
CA LEU A 1 -5.68 -18.98 -21.69
C LEU A 1 -5.39 -18.70 -20.23
N LEU A 2 -4.13 -18.42 -19.86
CA LEU A 2 -3.85 -17.83 -18.55
C LEU A 2 -4.39 -16.39 -18.59
N PRO A 3 -5.03 -15.88 -17.53
CA PRO A 3 -5.43 -14.49 -17.49
C PRO A 3 -4.20 -13.60 -17.69
N SER A 4 -4.35 -12.58 -18.53
CA SER A 4 -3.34 -11.54 -18.72
C SER A 4 -3.19 -10.71 -17.44
N PHE A 5 -2.15 -9.89 -17.37
CA PHE A 5 -1.98 -8.91 -16.30
C PHE A 5 -3.19 -7.96 -16.21
N ILE A 6 -3.57 -7.65 -14.97
CA ILE A 6 -4.61 -6.70 -14.62
C ILE A 6 -3.90 -5.39 -14.25
N GLN A 7 -4.26 -4.30 -14.89
CA GLN A 7 -3.76 -2.98 -14.54
C GLN A 7 -4.80 -2.23 -13.70
N THR A 8 -4.35 -1.60 -12.62
CA THR A 8 -5.16 -0.67 -11.81
C THR A 8 -4.74 0.74 -12.15
N ASN A 9 -5.66 1.70 -12.16
CA ASN A 9 -5.34 3.10 -12.42
C ASN A 9 -6.11 3.98 -11.44
N THR A 10 -5.40 4.85 -10.74
CA THR A 10 -6.00 5.91 -9.91
C THR A 10 -5.98 7.25 -10.63
N TYR A 11 -7.10 7.98 -10.59
CA TYR A 11 -7.25 9.30 -11.21
C TYR A 11 -7.61 10.35 -10.16
N PHE A 12 -6.85 11.44 -10.11
CA PHE A 12 -7.14 12.61 -9.30
C PHE A 12 -7.85 13.66 -10.17
N ILE A 13 -9.08 14.04 -9.82
CA ILE A 13 -9.90 14.95 -10.62
C ILE A 13 -10.17 16.21 -9.82
N GLY A 14 -9.59 17.34 -10.23
CA GLY A 14 -9.77 18.63 -9.56
C GLY A 14 -9.07 18.73 -8.20
N GLU A 15 -8.11 17.84 -7.93
CA GLU A 15 -7.36 17.77 -6.68
C GLU A 15 -5.88 17.98 -6.93
N GLU A 16 -5.22 18.74 -6.05
CA GLU A 16 -3.76 18.87 -6.01
C GLU A 16 -3.26 18.38 -4.64
N HIS A 17 -2.29 17.47 -4.66
CA HIS A 17 -1.69 16.91 -3.45
C HIS A 17 -0.23 17.34 -3.35
N THR A 18 0.13 17.98 -2.24
CA THR A 18 1.52 18.37 -1.93
C THR A 18 2.28 17.31 -1.11
N VAL A 19 1.60 16.23 -0.75
CA VAL A 19 2.17 15.09 -0.02
C VAL A 19 2.09 13.84 -0.90
N PRO A 20 3.00 12.88 -0.71
CA PRO A 20 2.89 11.60 -1.42
C PRO A 20 1.57 10.90 -1.09
N VAL A 21 0.97 10.29 -2.11
CA VAL A 21 -0.31 9.58 -2.01
C VAL A 21 -0.09 8.11 -2.34
N ILE A 22 -0.72 7.24 -1.57
CA ILE A 22 -0.74 5.80 -1.81
C ILE A 22 -2.19 5.40 -2.12
N SER A 23 -2.39 4.72 -3.25
CA SER A 23 -3.66 4.09 -3.59
C SER A 23 -3.49 2.57 -3.53
N ILE A 24 -4.42 1.89 -2.85
CA ILE A 24 -4.42 0.44 -2.68
C ILE A 24 -5.79 -0.12 -3.02
N ALA A 25 -5.84 -1.22 -3.76
CA ALA A 25 -7.09 -1.89 -4.09
C ALA A 25 -6.93 -3.42 -4.08
N GLY A 26 -7.98 -4.14 -3.69
CA GLY A 26 -7.98 -5.60 -3.72
C GLY A 26 -9.28 -6.18 -3.19
N ASN A 27 -9.68 -7.34 -3.73
CA ASN A 27 -11.02 -7.91 -3.50
C ASN A 27 -11.36 -8.13 -2.02
N THR A 28 -10.39 -8.57 -1.21
CA THR A 28 -10.58 -8.84 0.22
C THR A 28 -9.79 -7.89 1.12
N LEU A 29 -9.20 -6.83 0.54
CA LEU A 29 -8.45 -5.83 1.31
C LEU A 29 -9.35 -5.06 2.29
N GLN A 30 -10.57 -4.73 1.87
CA GLN A 30 -11.54 -4.09 2.76
C GLN A 30 -11.94 -4.98 3.95
N GLN A 31 -12.01 -6.30 3.77
CA GLN A 31 -12.29 -7.23 4.87
C GLN A 31 -11.16 -7.21 5.90
N LEU A 32 -9.90 -7.18 5.43
CA LEU A 32 -8.73 -6.99 6.29
C LEU A 32 -8.83 -5.68 7.08
N LEU A 33 -9.09 -4.56 6.40
CA LEU A 33 -9.19 -3.25 7.04
C LEU A 33 -10.38 -3.16 8.02
N ASN A 34 -11.44 -3.93 7.79
CA ASN A 34 -12.57 -4.08 8.72
C ASN A 34 -12.28 -5.02 9.91
N GLY A 35 -11.06 -5.54 10.04
CA GLY A 35 -10.62 -6.34 11.19
C GLY A 35 -10.69 -7.86 10.99
N GLN A 36 -11.05 -8.35 9.80
CA GLN A 36 -11.03 -9.78 9.50
C GLN A 36 -9.63 -10.19 9.04
N GLN A 37 -8.93 -10.93 9.89
CA GLN A 37 -7.56 -11.35 9.59
C GLN A 37 -7.52 -12.21 8.33
N SER A 38 -6.74 -11.75 7.36
CA SER A 38 -6.55 -12.38 6.06
C SER A 38 -5.21 -11.94 5.45
N ASN A 39 -4.89 -12.45 4.27
CA ASN A 39 -3.71 -12.04 3.51
C ASN A 39 -4.08 -11.66 2.06
N PRO A 40 -4.85 -10.57 1.89
CA PRO A 40 -5.34 -10.17 0.58
C PRO A 40 -4.20 -9.85 -0.39
N VAL A 41 -4.42 -10.16 -1.66
CA VAL A 41 -3.59 -9.68 -2.77
C VAL A 41 -4.25 -8.43 -3.34
N GLY A 42 -3.44 -7.42 -3.67
CA GLY A 42 -3.96 -6.18 -4.20
C GLY A 42 -2.90 -5.33 -4.90
N SER A 43 -3.36 -4.31 -5.61
CA SER A 43 -2.52 -3.28 -6.22
C SER A 43 -2.01 -2.30 -5.16
N PHE A 44 -0.88 -1.70 -5.46
CA PHE A 44 -0.27 -0.60 -4.74
C PHE A 44 0.25 0.40 -5.77
N GLU A 45 -0.30 1.61 -5.78
CA GLU A 45 0.15 2.72 -6.63
C GLU A 45 0.69 3.83 -5.73
N TYR A 46 1.90 4.31 -6.01
CA TYR A 46 2.57 5.36 -5.27
C TYR A 46 2.71 6.62 -6.12
N PHE A 47 2.21 7.73 -5.59
CA PHE A 47 2.21 9.02 -6.27
C PHE A 47 2.99 10.06 -5.48
N ARG A 48 3.69 10.94 -6.20
CA ARG A 48 4.35 12.13 -5.66
C ARG A 48 4.12 13.28 -6.64
N ASP A 49 3.77 14.45 -6.11
CA ASP A 49 3.48 15.65 -6.90
C ASP A 49 2.46 15.40 -8.04
N GLY A 50 1.45 14.56 -7.76
CA GLY A 50 0.40 14.18 -8.72
C GLY A 50 0.82 13.21 -9.81
N GLN A 51 2.06 12.72 -9.81
CA GLN A 51 2.58 11.76 -10.80
C GLN A 51 2.68 10.36 -10.21
N LEU A 52 2.34 9.35 -11.00
CA LEU A 52 2.59 7.95 -10.66
C LEU A 52 4.10 7.70 -10.69
N ILE A 53 4.67 7.33 -9.55
CA ILE A 53 6.10 7.04 -9.40
C ILE A 53 6.36 5.56 -9.63
N ASP A 54 5.58 4.69 -8.98
CA ASP A 54 5.66 3.25 -9.18
C ASP A 54 4.33 2.56 -8.87
N GLU A 55 4.12 1.41 -9.49
CA GLU A 55 2.99 0.52 -9.23
C GLU A 55 3.44 -0.93 -9.08
N ALA A 56 2.74 -1.68 -8.25
CA ALA A 56 3.00 -3.09 -8.03
C ALA A 56 1.75 -3.84 -7.59
N VAL A 57 1.84 -5.17 -7.65
CA VAL A 57 0.89 -6.07 -7.00
C VAL A 57 1.62 -6.84 -5.93
N GLY A 58 0.98 -6.95 -4.76
CA GLY A 58 1.58 -7.57 -3.61
C GLY A 58 0.56 -8.13 -2.64
N GLN A 59 1.08 -8.64 -1.53
CA GLN A 59 0.29 -9.19 -0.46
C GLN A 59 0.22 -8.21 0.70
N TYR A 60 -0.96 -8.11 1.28
CA TYR A 60 -1.23 -7.34 2.49
C TYR A 60 -1.40 -8.26 3.70
N ASN A 61 -1.11 -7.75 4.88
CA ASN A 61 -1.40 -8.43 6.14
C ASN A 61 -1.66 -7.40 7.27
N LYS A 62 -2.07 -7.90 8.44
CA LYS A 62 -2.11 -7.12 9.68
C LYS A 62 -0.69 -6.72 10.10
N HIS A 63 -0.48 -5.46 10.43
CA HIS A 63 0.75 -5.00 11.10
C HIS A 63 0.54 -4.86 12.61
N GLY A 64 1.31 -5.61 13.40
CA GLY A 64 1.43 -5.44 14.87
C GLY A 64 0.15 -5.71 15.67
N ASN A 65 0.27 -6.01 16.96
CA ASN A 65 -0.90 -6.24 17.81
C ASN A 65 -1.66 -4.93 18.08
N ASP A 66 -0.96 -3.93 18.61
CA ASP A 66 -1.59 -2.71 19.13
C ASP A 66 -2.07 -1.76 18.02
N SER A 67 -1.47 -1.86 16.83
CA SER A 67 -1.91 -1.11 15.64
C SER A 67 -3.25 -1.61 15.06
N TRP A 68 -3.86 -2.60 15.69
CA TRP A 68 -5.16 -3.17 15.35
C TRP A 68 -6.18 -3.08 16.48
N ALA A 69 -5.86 -2.37 17.57
CA ALA A 69 -6.81 -2.08 18.64
C ALA A 69 -7.92 -1.10 18.20
N TYR A 70 -7.65 -0.25 17.20
CA TYR A 70 -8.54 0.81 16.73
C TYR A 70 -8.90 0.66 15.24
N GLY A 71 -9.93 1.38 14.78
CA GLY A 71 -10.40 1.34 13.39
C GLY A 71 -9.36 1.82 12.36
N GLN A 72 -8.42 2.68 12.79
CA GLN A 72 -7.25 3.11 12.02
C GLN A 72 -6.18 2.02 12.10
N ARG A 73 -6.26 1.05 11.18
CA ARG A 73 -5.44 -0.17 11.21
C ARG A 73 -4.13 -0.01 10.46
N GLY A 74 -3.05 -0.45 11.08
CA GLY A 74 -1.77 -0.59 10.40
C GLY A 74 -1.70 -1.86 9.56
N ILE A 75 -1.13 -1.81 8.36
CA ILE A 75 -0.97 -2.99 7.49
C ILE A 75 0.45 -3.08 6.95
N ASP A 76 0.97 -4.29 6.73
CA ASP A 76 2.14 -4.44 5.86
C ASP A 76 1.66 -4.62 4.43
N TYR A 77 2.40 -4.01 3.51
CA TYR A 77 2.40 -4.33 2.10
C TYR A 77 3.73 -5.00 1.73
N ILE A 78 3.66 -6.07 0.95
CA ILE A 78 4.83 -6.82 0.47
C ILE A 78 4.67 -7.03 -1.03
N THR A 79 5.50 -6.37 -1.84
CA THR A 79 5.58 -6.66 -3.28
C THR A 79 6.02 -8.10 -3.48
N ARG A 80 5.34 -8.82 -4.39
CA ARG A 80 5.66 -10.22 -4.72
C ARG A 80 6.06 -10.30 -6.19
N ASP A 81 7.36 -10.47 -6.42
CA ASP A 81 7.94 -10.73 -7.74
C ASP A 81 7.25 -11.88 -8.49
N GLN A 82 6.78 -12.89 -7.76
CA GLN A 82 6.01 -14.04 -8.23
C GLN A 82 4.74 -13.67 -9.01
N TYR A 83 4.17 -12.49 -8.79
CA TYR A 83 3.00 -12.03 -9.55
C TYR A 83 3.38 -11.41 -10.90
N GLY A 84 4.67 -11.15 -11.15
CA GLY A 84 5.18 -10.68 -12.44
C GLY A 84 4.98 -9.19 -12.72
N TYR A 85 4.44 -8.41 -11.77
CA TYR A 85 4.21 -6.97 -11.95
C TYR A 85 5.44 -6.14 -11.60
N ASN A 86 6.06 -6.40 -10.44
CA ASN A 86 7.23 -5.67 -9.95
C ASN A 86 7.91 -6.46 -8.82
N ASN A 87 9.14 -6.10 -8.43
CA ASN A 87 9.88 -6.74 -7.33
C ASN A 87 9.90 -5.89 -6.05
N GLU A 88 9.70 -4.58 -6.15
CA GLU A 88 9.68 -3.62 -5.06
C GLU A 88 8.96 -2.33 -5.48
N ILE A 89 8.78 -1.40 -4.54
CA ILE A 89 8.41 -0.01 -4.87
C ILE A 89 9.69 0.81 -5.01
N LYS A 90 9.93 1.37 -6.20
CA LYS A 90 11.14 2.10 -6.59
C LYS A 90 10.96 3.59 -6.38
N ASP A 91 11.33 4.04 -5.19
CA ASP A 91 11.54 5.45 -4.88
C ASP A 91 12.32 5.57 -3.58
N LYS A 92 12.96 6.73 -3.38
CA LYS A 92 13.52 7.10 -2.08
C LYS A 92 12.41 7.57 -1.13
N ILE A 93 11.66 6.61 -0.59
CA ILE A 93 10.55 6.86 0.34
C ILE A 93 11.05 7.37 1.70
N PHE A 94 12.20 6.90 2.16
CA PHE A 94 12.78 7.26 3.46
C PHE A 94 14.11 7.98 3.30
N GLU A 95 14.20 9.21 3.77
CA GLU A 95 15.43 10.02 3.68
C GLU A 95 16.56 9.57 4.60
N THR A 96 16.27 8.69 5.57
CA THR A 96 17.23 8.18 6.55
C THR A 96 18.06 7.01 6.04
N THR A 97 17.94 6.66 4.76
CA THR A 97 18.65 5.53 4.14
C THR A 97 19.01 5.86 2.69
N ASP A 98 20.06 5.22 2.18
CA ASP A 98 20.50 5.34 0.79
C ASP A 98 19.71 4.42 -0.16
N ARG A 99 18.72 3.68 0.34
CA ARG A 99 17.89 2.79 -0.47
C ARG A 99 16.98 3.57 -1.40
N ASP A 100 16.90 3.10 -2.63
CA ASP A 100 16.02 3.58 -3.73
C ASP A 100 14.85 2.62 -4.00
N GLY A 101 14.71 1.55 -3.20
CA GLY A 101 13.70 0.52 -3.39
C GLY A 101 13.30 -0.23 -2.11
N PHE A 102 12.01 -0.55 -2.00
CA PHE A 102 11.42 -1.21 -0.83
C PHE A 102 10.44 -2.32 -1.22
N GLN A 103 10.81 -3.58 -0.93
CA GLN A 103 9.92 -4.74 -1.13
C GLN A 103 8.78 -4.77 -0.11
N ARG A 104 9.01 -4.28 1.12
CA ARG A 104 8.02 -4.25 2.19
C ARG A 104 7.87 -2.82 2.71
N LEU A 105 6.63 -2.37 2.79
CA LEU A 105 6.25 -1.11 3.41
C LEU A 105 5.25 -1.37 4.53
N ILE A 106 5.41 -0.65 5.64
CA ILE A 106 4.47 -0.68 6.76
C ILE A 106 3.65 0.60 6.67
N LEU A 107 2.34 0.48 6.48
CA LEU A 107 1.43 1.60 6.42
C LEU A 107 0.75 1.77 7.77
N LYS A 108 0.97 2.91 8.42
CA LYS A 108 0.34 3.26 9.70
C LYS A 108 -0.38 4.60 9.56
N ALA A 109 -1.63 4.56 9.09
CA ALA A 109 -2.50 5.73 9.04
C ALA A 109 -3.01 6.05 10.46
N ALA A 110 -2.16 6.66 11.29
CA ALA A 110 -2.41 7.00 12.71
C ALA A 110 -2.72 5.80 13.65
N ALA A 111 -2.40 4.58 13.20
CA ALA A 111 -2.54 3.37 13.98
C ALA A 111 -1.67 3.42 15.25
N ASN A 112 -2.34 3.51 16.41
CA ASN A 112 -1.73 3.65 17.75
C ASN A 112 -1.01 5.01 17.98
N ASP A 113 -1.50 6.10 17.38
CA ASP A 113 -0.89 7.45 17.49
C ASP A 113 -1.73 8.43 18.35
N ASN A 114 -2.62 7.92 19.19
CA ASN A 114 -3.53 8.73 20.02
C ASN A 114 -4.33 9.81 19.24
N TYR A 115 -4.51 9.60 17.94
CA TYR A 115 -5.32 10.45 17.08
C TYR A 115 -6.81 10.16 17.33
N PRO A 116 -7.71 11.18 17.34
CA PRO A 116 -9.13 10.97 17.57
C PRO A 116 -9.71 9.93 16.60
N PHE A 117 -10.60 9.08 17.11
CA PHE A 117 -11.30 8.03 16.36
C PHE A 117 -12.71 8.45 15.97
#